data_AF-A0A1X0QVV3-F1
#
_entry.id   AF-A0A1X0QVV3-F1
#
_cell.length_a   1.000
_cell.length_b   1.000
_cell.length_c   1.000
_cell.angle_alpha   90.00
_cell.angle_beta   90.00
_cell.angle_gamma   90.00
#
_symmetry.space_group_name_H-M   'P 1'
#
loop_
_entity.id
_entity.type
_entity.pdbx_description
1 polymer ?
#
loop_
_entity_poly.entity_id
_entity_poly.type
_entity_poly.pdbx_seq_one_letter_code
_entity_poly.pdbx_strand_id
1 'polypeptide(L)'
;MARFLDDMIHARIGIRLIAEQAIALMHQKDLQTDGRVGIIETQLKPAESIKRCAEFVSELCEFNYGQSPEIIIDGHTDTQFTYVPVHLEYILTELLKNSYRATIEYHQKMKRNVPPPPIQVTISHGQEDISIRIRDQGNGISESDLHKVFEYSYTTVPKSKEDAEHDPSSIFRNITEIAMQSGVGGPLAGLG
;
A
#
# COMPACT_ATOMS: atom_id res chain seq x y z
N MET A 1 -2.47 24.66 3.56
CA MET A 1 -2.50 23.50 4.48
C MET A 1 -1.82 22.29 3.84
N ALA A 2 -2.16 21.92 2.60
CA ALA A 2 -1.50 20.84 1.85
C ALA A 2 0.04 20.95 1.87
N ARG A 3 0.61 22.06 1.41
CA ARG A 3 2.06 22.29 1.40
C ARG A 3 2.77 22.10 2.76
N PHE A 4 2.13 22.52 3.85
CA PHE A 4 2.70 22.33 5.19
C PHE A 4 2.77 20.85 5.57
N LEU A 5 1.71 20.09 5.28
CA LEU A 5 1.66 18.65 5.52
C LEU A 5 2.61 17.91 4.58
N ASP A 6 2.70 18.32 3.32
CA ASP A 6 3.71 17.83 2.37
C ASP A 6 5.11 18.00 2.96
N ASP A 7 5.50 19.22 3.31
CA ASP A 7 6.83 19.53 3.85
C ASP A 7 7.12 18.72 5.12
N MET A 8 6.13 18.61 6.03
CA MET A 8 6.26 17.86 7.27
C MET A 8 6.42 16.34 7.03
N ILE A 9 5.65 15.77 6.10
CA ILE A 9 5.71 14.34 5.75
C ILE A 9 7.03 14.02 5.04
N HIS A 10 7.45 14.84 4.08
CA HIS A 10 8.74 14.68 3.41
C HIS A 10 9.90 14.78 4.42
N ALA A 11 9.87 15.76 5.33
CA ALA A 11 10.87 15.88 6.38
C ALA A 11 10.89 14.64 7.29
N ARG A 12 9.72 14.13 7.69
CA ARG A 12 9.61 12.94 8.53
C ARG A 12 10.15 11.69 7.83
N ILE A 13 9.81 11.48 6.56
CA ILE A 13 10.31 10.36 5.75
C ILE A 13 11.83 10.46 5.62
N GLY A 14 12.36 11.63 5.30
CA GLY A 14 13.80 11.86 5.16
C GLY A 14 14.59 11.62 6.45
N ILE A 15 14.12 12.15 7.59
CA ILE A 15 14.75 11.93 8.90
C ILE A 15 14.75 10.45 9.25
N ARG A 16 13.60 9.78 9.06
CA ARG A 16 13.44 8.36 9.34
C ARG A 16 14.37 7.51 8.48
N LEU A 17 14.43 7.77 7.18
CA LEU A 17 15.32 7.09 6.24
C LEU A 17 16.78 7.18 6.67
N ILE A 18 17.27 8.39 7.01
CA ILE A 18 18.66 8.59 7.44
C ILE A 18 18.93 7.86 8.76
N ALA A 19 18.02 7.95 9.73
CA ALA A 19 18.18 7.30 11.02
C ALA A 19 18.18 5.77 10.89
N GLU A 20 17.24 5.20 10.16
CA GLU A 20 17.14 3.75 9.92
C GLU A 20 18.35 3.23 9.15
N GLN A 21 18.83 3.96 8.14
CA GLN A 21 20.04 3.58 7.41
C GLN A 21 21.26 3.60 8.32
N ALA A 22 21.44 4.63 9.14
CA ALA A 22 22.57 4.73 10.07
C ALA A 22 22.54 3.56 11.08
N ILE A 23 21.38 3.28 11.68
CA ILE A 23 21.20 2.19 12.63
C ILE A 23 21.44 0.83 11.95
N ALA A 24 20.92 0.61 10.75
CA ALA A 24 21.10 -0.65 10.02
C ALA A 24 22.58 -0.91 9.70
N LEU A 25 23.30 0.10 9.23
CA LEU A 25 24.74 0.01 8.93
C LEU A 25 25.58 -0.23 10.19
N MET A 26 25.22 0.36 11.34
CA MET A 26 25.92 0.11 12.61
C MET A 26 25.82 -1.35 13.07
N HIS A 27 24.71 -2.02 12.77
CA HIS A 27 24.49 -3.43 13.14
C HIS A 27 25.03 -4.42 12.09
N GLN A 28 25.31 -3.95 10.87
CA GLN A 28 25.79 -4.76 9.77
C GLN A 28 27.30 -5.03 9.91
N LYS A 29 27.65 -6.14 10.61
CA LYS A 29 29.03 -6.50 10.95
C LYS A 29 29.85 -7.05 9.78
N ASP A 30 29.20 -7.62 8.77
CA ASP A 30 29.86 -8.18 7.58
C ASP A 30 29.50 -7.37 6.32
N LEU A 31 30.51 -7.09 5.49
CA LEU A 31 30.38 -6.47 4.16
C LEU A 31 29.88 -7.46 3.09
N GLN A 32 29.77 -8.75 3.41
CA GLN A 32 29.14 -9.74 2.53
C GLN A 32 27.63 -9.71 2.73
N THR A 33 27.00 -8.66 2.22
CA THR A 33 25.55 -8.57 2.28
C THR A 33 24.94 -9.04 0.99
N ASP A 34 24.04 -10.00 1.16
CA ASP A 34 23.21 -10.66 0.15
C ASP A 34 22.28 -9.65 -0.54
N GLY A 35 22.86 -8.76 -1.35
CA GLY A 35 22.13 -7.73 -2.08
C GLY A 35 21.51 -6.62 -1.22
N ARG A 36 22.01 -6.36 -0.01
CA ARG A 36 21.44 -5.34 0.89
C ARG A 36 22.50 -4.40 1.49
N VAL A 37 22.25 -3.10 1.53
CA VAL A 37 23.15 -2.10 2.14
C VAL A 37 22.33 -1.25 3.12
N GLY A 38 22.40 -1.61 4.41
CA GLY A 38 21.51 -1.05 5.42
C GLY A 38 20.04 -1.41 5.14
N ILE A 39 19.19 -0.41 4.89
CA ILE A 39 17.78 -0.58 4.52
C ILE A 39 17.53 -0.60 3.01
N ILE A 40 18.59 -0.45 2.20
CA ILE A 40 18.51 -0.44 0.73
C ILE A 40 18.73 -1.86 0.22
N GLU A 41 17.84 -2.34 -0.65
CA GLU A 41 18.00 -3.60 -1.37
C GLU A 41 18.45 -3.31 -2.80
N THR A 42 19.54 -3.93 -3.25
CA THR A 42 20.17 -3.66 -4.55
C THR A 42 19.55 -4.43 -5.71
N GLN A 43 18.82 -5.50 -5.40
CA GLN A 43 18.18 -6.39 -6.37
C GLN A 43 16.71 -6.62 -6.02
N LEU A 44 16.00 -5.56 -5.61
CA LEU A 44 14.60 -5.64 -5.25
C LEU A 44 13.77 -6.05 -6.47
N LYS A 45 12.94 -7.08 -6.31
CA LYS A 45 11.97 -7.52 -7.31
C LYS A 45 10.58 -6.93 -7.00
N PRO A 46 10.06 -6.00 -7.80
CA PRO A 46 8.75 -5.40 -7.55
C PRO A 46 7.63 -6.43 -7.60
N ALA A 47 7.74 -7.47 -8.44
CA ALA A 47 6.75 -8.54 -8.52
C ALA A 47 6.56 -9.27 -7.18
N GLU A 48 7.63 -9.48 -6.41
CA GLU A 48 7.56 -10.12 -5.10
C GLU A 48 6.96 -9.17 -4.04
N SER A 49 7.30 -7.89 -4.06
CA SER A 49 6.66 -6.88 -3.21
C SER A 49 5.16 -6.73 -3.50
N ILE A 50 4.76 -6.71 -4.78
CA ILE A 50 3.35 -6.64 -5.19
C ILE A 50 2.59 -7.87 -4.67
N LYS A 51 3.15 -9.08 -4.81
CA LYS A 51 2.52 -10.31 -4.29
C LYS A 51 2.29 -10.24 -2.79
N ARG A 52 3.33 -9.89 -2.01
CA ARG A 52 3.24 -9.78 -0.54
C ARG A 52 2.19 -8.74 -0.11
N CYS A 53 2.19 -7.57 -0.72
CA CYS A 53 1.18 -6.54 -0.44
C CYS A 53 -0.23 -7.01 -0.84
N ALA A 54 -0.37 -7.70 -1.96
CA ALA A 54 -1.66 -8.19 -2.44
C ALA A 54 -2.22 -9.32 -1.58
N GLU A 55 -1.39 -10.25 -1.11
CA GLU A 55 -1.77 -11.28 -0.14
C GLU A 55 -2.33 -10.64 1.13
N PHE A 56 -1.58 -9.70 1.72
CA PHE A 56 -2.02 -8.96 2.90
C PHE A 56 -3.34 -8.21 2.67
N VAL A 57 -3.46 -7.46 1.57
CA VAL A 57 -4.69 -6.72 1.26
C VAL A 57 -5.87 -7.64 0.92
N SER A 58 -5.61 -8.80 0.33
CA SER A 58 -6.63 -9.82 0.06
C SER A 58 -7.22 -10.36 1.35
N GLU A 59 -6.38 -10.71 2.33
CA GLU A 59 -6.83 -11.15 3.66
C GLU A 59 -7.69 -10.08 4.35
N LEU A 60 -7.26 -8.82 4.29
CA LEU A 60 -8.04 -7.68 4.81
C LEU A 60 -9.40 -7.55 4.09
N CYS A 61 -9.41 -7.76 2.78
CA CYS A 61 -10.60 -7.64 1.96
C CYS A 61 -11.60 -8.78 2.26
N GLU A 62 -11.11 -10.02 2.35
CA GLU A 62 -11.91 -11.18 2.75
C GLU A 62 -12.50 -11.01 4.14
N PHE A 63 -11.71 -10.51 5.10
CA PHE A 63 -12.18 -10.26 6.45
C PHE A 63 -13.32 -9.22 6.50
N ASN A 64 -13.19 -8.10 5.78
CA ASN A 64 -14.15 -6.99 5.84
C ASN A 64 -15.37 -7.18 4.93
N TYR A 65 -15.20 -7.84 3.79
CA TYR A 65 -16.23 -7.92 2.74
C TYR A 65 -16.65 -9.35 2.39
N GLY A 66 -16.02 -10.37 2.98
CA GLY A 66 -16.31 -11.79 2.75
C GLY A 66 -15.77 -12.36 1.43
N GLN A 67 -15.15 -11.52 0.59
CA GLN A 67 -14.60 -11.90 -0.71
C GLN A 67 -13.51 -10.91 -1.12
N SER A 68 -12.60 -11.37 -1.99
CA SER A 68 -11.48 -10.57 -2.48
C SER A 68 -11.29 -10.74 -4.00
N PRO A 69 -10.93 -9.68 -4.75
CA PRO A 69 -10.52 -9.80 -6.15
C PRO A 69 -9.21 -10.60 -6.29
N GLU A 70 -9.11 -11.37 -7.37
CA GLU A 70 -7.83 -11.96 -7.78
C GLU A 70 -6.87 -10.86 -8.26
N ILE A 71 -5.56 -11.04 -8.01
CA ILE A 71 -4.52 -10.19 -8.57
C ILE A 71 -3.81 -10.86 -9.75
N ILE A 72 -3.69 -10.14 -10.86
CA ILE A 72 -2.94 -10.58 -12.04
C ILE A 72 -1.74 -9.65 -12.23
N ILE A 73 -0.54 -10.21 -12.20
CA ILE A 73 0.71 -9.47 -12.41
C ILE A 73 1.27 -9.81 -13.78
N ASP A 74 1.50 -8.80 -14.62
CA ASP A 74 2.03 -8.97 -15.98
C ASP A 74 3.11 -7.94 -16.35
N GLY A 75 3.66 -8.05 -17.56
CA GLY A 75 4.76 -7.22 -18.05
C GLY A 75 6.14 -7.79 -17.70
N HIS A 76 7.08 -6.93 -17.32
CA HIS A 76 8.46 -7.31 -17.00
C HIS A 76 8.58 -7.80 -15.54
N THR A 77 8.04 -8.98 -15.23
CA THR A 77 8.01 -9.53 -13.86
C THR A 77 9.38 -9.85 -13.27
N ASP A 78 10.39 -10.06 -14.12
CA ASP A 78 11.77 -10.35 -13.70
C ASP A 78 12.59 -9.07 -13.42
N THR A 79 11.96 -7.89 -13.50
CA THR A 79 12.60 -6.61 -13.23
C THR A 79 13.24 -6.59 -11.85
N GLN A 80 14.45 -6.03 -11.76
CA GLN A 80 15.15 -5.77 -10.51
C GLN A 80 15.68 -4.35 -10.49
N PHE A 81 15.67 -3.72 -9.32
CA PHE A 81 16.24 -2.38 -9.12
C PHE A 81 16.65 -2.13 -7.68
N THR A 82 17.50 -1.14 -7.49
CA THR A 82 17.93 -0.70 -6.16
C THR A 82 16.88 0.21 -5.54
N TYR A 83 16.30 -0.16 -4.41
CA TYR A 83 15.30 0.66 -3.73
C TYR A 83 15.20 0.35 -2.23
N VAL A 84 14.43 1.15 -1.50
CA VAL A 84 14.08 0.91 -0.09
C VAL A 84 12.78 0.12 -0.05
N PRO A 85 12.78 -1.18 0.33
CA PRO A 85 11.60 -2.04 0.21
C PRO A 85 10.37 -1.49 0.95
N VAL A 86 10.57 -0.97 2.17
CA VAL A 86 9.50 -0.43 3.02
C VAL A 86 8.73 0.71 2.35
N HIS A 87 9.41 1.58 1.59
CA HIS A 87 8.75 2.68 0.89
C HIS A 87 7.86 2.18 -0.24
N LEU A 88 8.36 1.22 -1.02
CA LEU A 88 7.60 0.62 -2.11
C LEU A 88 6.38 -0.14 -1.57
N GLU A 89 6.58 -0.97 -0.54
CA GLU A 89 5.52 -1.76 0.08
C GLU A 89 4.43 -0.87 0.69
N TYR A 90 4.80 0.28 1.27
CA TYR A 90 3.83 1.26 1.76
C TYR A 90 2.94 1.79 0.62
N ILE A 91 3.57 2.28 -0.46
CA ILE A 91 2.83 2.82 -1.62
C ILE A 91 1.94 1.76 -2.24
N LEU A 92 2.47 0.55 -2.44
CA LEU A 92 1.72 -0.56 -3.03
C LEU A 92 0.52 -0.95 -2.16
N THR A 93 0.70 -1.07 -0.85
CA THR A 93 -0.38 -1.44 0.08
C THR A 93 -1.51 -0.43 0.04
N GLU A 94 -1.20 0.88 0.08
CA GLU A 94 -2.23 1.92 0.03
C GLU A 94 -2.99 1.95 -1.30
N LEU A 95 -2.28 1.82 -2.43
CA LEU A 95 -2.92 1.78 -3.74
C LEU A 95 -3.77 0.52 -3.92
N LEU A 96 -3.28 -0.64 -3.48
CA LEU A 96 -4.02 -1.91 -3.56
C LEU A 96 -5.26 -1.87 -2.67
N LYS A 97 -5.18 -1.36 -1.43
CA LYS A 97 -6.34 -1.17 -0.56
C LYS A 97 -7.46 -0.39 -1.25
N ASN A 98 -7.10 0.71 -1.92
CA ASN A 98 -8.06 1.52 -2.67
C ASN A 98 -8.69 0.75 -3.84
N SER A 99 -7.88 0.07 -4.67
CA SER A 99 -8.38 -0.70 -5.82
C SER A 99 -9.24 -1.90 -5.40
N TYR A 100 -8.86 -2.61 -4.34
CA TYR A 100 -9.62 -3.73 -3.78
C TYR A 100 -10.98 -3.26 -3.27
N ARG A 101 -10.97 -2.22 -2.43
CA ARG A 101 -12.19 -1.62 -1.87
C ARG A 101 -13.15 -1.17 -2.98
N ALA A 102 -12.66 -0.38 -3.93
CA ALA A 102 -13.49 0.14 -5.02
C ALA A 102 -14.11 -1.01 -5.86
N THR A 103 -13.32 -2.03 -6.16
CA THR A 103 -13.77 -3.21 -6.92
C THR A 103 -14.88 -3.96 -6.19
N ILE A 104 -14.67 -4.26 -4.90
CA ILE A 104 -15.63 -5.04 -4.12
C ILE A 104 -16.91 -4.25 -3.83
N GLU A 105 -16.80 -3.00 -3.39
CA GLU A 105 -17.97 -2.16 -3.10
C GLU A 105 -18.84 -2.01 -4.36
N TYR A 106 -18.22 -1.78 -5.51
CA TYR A 106 -18.95 -1.69 -6.79
C TYR A 106 -19.56 -3.03 -7.20
N HIS A 107 -18.82 -4.12 -7.06
CA HIS A 107 -19.29 -5.47 -7.40
C HIS A 107 -20.51 -5.88 -6.56
N GLN A 108 -20.46 -5.67 -5.24
CA GLN A 108 -21.57 -5.93 -4.32
C GLN A 108 -22.79 -5.06 -4.64
N LYS A 109 -22.58 -3.78 -4.94
CA LYS A 109 -23.65 -2.86 -5.36
C LYS A 109 -24.38 -3.35 -6.62
N MET A 110 -23.65 -3.96 -7.55
CA MET A 110 -24.20 -4.52 -8.79
C MET A 110 -24.87 -5.90 -8.61
N LYS A 111 -24.83 -6.49 -7.41
CA LYS A 111 -25.46 -7.78 -7.05
C LYS A 111 -25.15 -8.90 -8.05
N ARG A 112 -23.89 -9.00 -8.48
CA ARG A 112 -23.45 -10.02 -9.43
C ARG A 112 -23.25 -11.36 -8.70
N ASN A 113 -23.68 -12.46 -9.32
CA ASN A 113 -23.47 -13.82 -8.81
C ASN A 113 -22.19 -14.48 -9.35
N VAL A 114 -21.21 -13.67 -9.77
CA VAL A 114 -19.92 -14.14 -10.28
C VAL A 114 -18.81 -13.57 -9.38
N PRO A 115 -17.60 -14.13 -9.39
CA PRO A 115 -16.48 -13.56 -8.64
C PRO A 115 -16.22 -12.09 -9.02
N PRO A 116 -15.67 -11.28 -8.10
CA PRO A 116 -15.22 -9.92 -8.42
C PRO A 116 -14.17 -9.94 -9.56
N PRO A 117 -14.20 -8.93 -10.45
CA PRO A 117 -13.23 -8.86 -11.54
C PRO A 117 -11.81 -8.70 -10.99
N PRO A 118 -10.78 -9.26 -11.65
CA PRO A 118 -9.42 -9.20 -11.16
C PRO A 118 -8.82 -7.80 -11.24
N ILE A 119 -7.89 -7.50 -10.33
CA ILE A 119 -7.05 -6.30 -10.35
C ILE A 119 -5.77 -6.64 -11.10
N GLN A 120 -5.44 -5.84 -12.12
CA GLN A 120 -4.30 -6.09 -13.00
C GLN A 120 -3.17 -5.12 -12.66
N VAL A 121 -1.99 -5.66 -12.34
CA VAL A 121 -0.78 -4.89 -12.04
C VAL A 121 0.26 -5.16 -13.12
N THR A 122 0.58 -4.15 -13.92
CA THR A 122 1.59 -4.25 -14.98
C THR A 122 2.88 -3.60 -14.55
N ILE A 123 3.99 -4.35 -14.67
CA ILE A 123 5.35 -3.84 -14.43
C ILE A 123 5.97 -3.50 -15.79
N SER A 124 6.42 -2.27 -15.97
CA SER A 124 7.20 -1.83 -17.12
C SER A 124 8.57 -1.32 -16.68
N HIS A 125 9.58 -1.58 -17.51
CA HIS A 125 10.96 -1.19 -17.27
C HIS A 125 11.38 -0.37 -18.48
N GLY A 126 11.52 0.94 -18.28
CA GLY A 126 12.03 1.89 -19.25
C GLY A 126 13.56 2.01 -19.17
N GLN A 127 14.13 2.93 -19.95
CA GLN A 127 15.58 3.18 -19.88
C GLN A 127 15.97 3.96 -18.60
N GLU A 128 15.07 4.80 -18.09
CA GLU A 128 15.34 5.69 -16.95
C GLU A 128 14.44 5.42 -15.75
N ASP A 129 13.31 4.75 -15.96
CA ASP A 129 12.28 4.57 -14.95
C ASP A 129 11.69 3.15 -14.94
N ILE A 130 11.08 2.81 -13.81
CA ILE A 130 10.24 1.64 -13.65
C ILE A 130 8.84 2.14 -13.33
N SER A 131 7.85 1.61 -14.03
CA SER A 131 6.45 1.96 -13.81
C SER A 131 5.67 0.74 -13.35
N ILE A 132 4.88 0.92 -12.30
CA ILE A 132 3.95 -0.09 -11.78
C ILE A 132 2.54 0.47 -11.97
N ARG A 133 1.76 -0.15 -12.86
CA ARG A 133 0.41 0.32 -13.21
C ARG A 133 -0.64 -0.63 -12.67
N ILE A 134 -1.40 -0.19 -11.67
CA ILE A 134 -2.53 -0.90 -11.07
C ILE A 134 -3.81 -0.50 -11.81
N ARG A 135 -4.59 -1.47 -12.26
CA ARG A 135 -5.88 -1.29 -12.94
C ARG A 135 -6.94 -2.09 -12.23
N ASP A 136 -8.02 -1.42 -11.83
CA ASP A 136 -9.19 -2.04 -11.23
C ASP A 136 -10.46 -1.80 -12.06
N GLN A 137 -11.56 -2.45 -11.66
CA GLN A 137 -12.88 -2.25 -12.25
C GLN A 137 -13.88 -1.76 -11.20
N GLY A 138 -13.43 -0.84 -10.33
CA GLY A 138 -14.19 -0.27 -9.23
C GLY A 138 -15.06 0.94 -9.59
N ASN A 139 -15.50 1.06 -10.85
CA ASN A 139 -16.33 2.16 -11.39
C ASN A 139 -15.66 3.55 -11.47
N GLY A 140 -14.39 3.67 -11.09
CA GLY A 140 -13.61 4.89 -11.22
C GLY A 140 -13.96 5.98 -10.18
N ILE A 141 -13.24 7.10 -10.27
CA ILE A 141 -13.39 8.25 -9.38
C ILE A 141 -14.39 9.23 -10.01
N SER A 142 -15.35 9.72 -9.21
CA SER A 142 -16.31 10.72 -9.68
C SER A 142 -15.61 12.06 -10.00
N GLU A 143 -16.09 12.79 -11.00
CA GLU A 143 -15.52 14.09 -11.38
C GLU A 143 -15.54 15.10 -10.22
N SER A 144 -16.56 15.03 -9.36
CA SER A 144 -16.67 15.85 -8.15
C SER A 144 -15.65 15.53 -7.07
N ASP A 145 -15.07 14.33 -7.08
CA ASP A 145 -14.11 13.88 -6.08
C ASP A 145 -12.66 13.95 -6.59
N LEU A 146 -12.46 13.99 -7.91
CA LEU A 146 -11.14 13.91 -8.54
C LEU A 146 -10.14 14.96 -8.04
N HIS A 147 -10.60 16.18 -7.73
CA HIS A 147 -9.74 17.24 -7.21
C HIS A 147 -9.40 17.09 -5.71
N LYS A 148 -10.11 16.22 -5.00
CA LYS A 148 -10.00 16.03 -3.54
C LYS A 148 -9.21 14.78 -3.15
N VAL A 149 -8.99 13.84 -4.07
CA VAL A 149 -8.36 12.54 -3.74
C VAL A 149 -6.92 12.67 -3.20
N PHE A 150 -6.27 13.80 -3.41
CA PHE A 150 -4.95 14.11 -2.85
C PHE A 150 -5.00 14.95 -1.56
N GLU A 151 -6.19 15.34 -1.10
CA GLU A 151 -6.34 16.04 0.17
C GLU A 151 -6.21 15.05 1.33
N TYR A 152 -5.26 15.29 2.24
CA TYR A 152 -4.93 14.39 3.36
C TYR A 152 -6.10 13.93 4.24
N SER A 153 -7.15 14.75 4.37
CA SER A 153 -8.29 14.46 5.25
C SER A 153 -9.54 14.04 4.49
N TYR A 154 -9.46 13.96 3.15
CA TYR A 154 -10.59 13.56 2.32
C TYR A 154 -10.67 12.03 2.22
N THR A 155 -11.87 11.49 2.42
CA THR A 155 -12.14 10.06 2.23
C THR A 155 -13.61 9.86 1.87
N THR A 156 -13.88 8.88 1.01
CA THR A 156 -15.24 8.43 0.66
C THR A 156 -15.75 7.34 1.59
N VAL A 157 -14.95 6.93 2.58
CA VAL A 157 -15.39 6.00 3.63
C VAL A 157 -16.43 6.70 4.49
N PRO A 158 -17.63 6.14 4.66
CA PRO A 158 -18.60 6.68 5.62
C PRO A 158 -18.00 6.66 7.02
N LYS A 159 -18.07 7.78 7.75
CA LYS A 159 -17.78 7.76 9.19
C LYS A 159 -18.87 6.93 9.87
N SER A 160 -18.53 5.76 10.40
CA SER A 160 -19.49 4.93 11.13
C SER A 160 -19.88 5.64 12.44
N LYS A 161 -21.08 5.38 12.94
CA LYS A 161 -21.48 5.82 14.29
C LYS A 161 -20.71 5.10 15.41
N GLU A 162 -19.91 4.09 15.05
CA GLU A 162 -19.09 3.25 15.94
C GLU A 162 -17.78 3.90 16.37
N ASP A 163 -17.41 5.06 15.78
CA ASP A 163 -16.33 5.91 16.32
C ASP A 163 -16.62 6.40 17.77
N ALA A 164 -17.84 6.18 18.29
CA ALA A 164 -18.28 6.55 19.63
C ALA A 164 -18.34 5.39 20.66
N GLU A 165 -18.33 4.12 20.25
CA GLU A 165 -18.42 2.96 21.16
C GLU A 165 -17.31 1.93 20.82
N HIS A 166 -16.18 2.11 21.49
CA HIS A 166 -14.89 1.50 21.21
C HIS A 166 -14.80 0.07 21.80
N ASP A 167 -14.72 -0.98 20.98
CA ASP A 167 -14.37 -2.33 21.41
C ASP A 167 -12.83 -2.53 21.38
N PRO A 168 -12.16 -2.65 22.53
CA PRO A 168 -10.70 -2.76 22.64
C PRO A 168 -10.12 -4.11 22.18
N SER A 169 -10.94 -5.05 21.67
CA SER A 169 -10.48 -6.39 21.24
C SER A 169 -10.10 -6.50 19.75
N SER A 170 -10.19 -5.42 18.98
CA SER A 170 -9.88 -5.44 17.54
C SER A 170 -8.40 -5.73 17.28
N ILE A 171 -8.10 -6.97 16.87
CA ILE A 171 -6.80 -7.47 16.39
C ILE A 171 -6.17 -6.52 15.35
N PHE A 172 -7.01 -5.76 14.66
CA PHE A 172 -6.64 -4.71 13.70
C PHE A 172 -5.74 -3.63 14.29
N ARG A 173 -5.98 -3.19 15.54
CA ARG A 173 -5.07 -2.24 16.19
C ARG A 173 -3.69 -2.85 16.31
N ASN A 174 -3.55 -4.12 16.68
CA ASN A 174 -2.24 -4.76 16.81
C ASN A 174 -1.52 -4.86 15.45
N ILE A 175 -2.22 -5.17 14.36
CA ILE A 175 -1.63 -5.25 13.01
C ILE A 175 -1.23 -3.86 12.50
N THR A 176 -2.10 -2.86 12.66
CA THR A 176 -1.80 -1.46 12.34
C THR A 176 -0.69 -0.90 13.23
N GLU A 177 -0.66 -1.24 14.50
CA GLU A 177 0.36 -0.83 15.46
C GLU A 177 1.71 -1.52 15.18
N ILE A 178 1.71 -2.78 14.74
CA ILE A 178 2.89 -3.48 14.23
C ILE A 178 3.36 -2.83 12.92
N ALA A 179 2.48 -2.54 11.96
CA ALA A 179 2.81 -1.86 10.71
C ALA A 179 3.37 -0.45 10.97
N MET A 180 2.81 0.29 11.93
CA MET A 180 3.32 1.58 12.39
C MET A 180 4.70 1.46 13.06
N GLN A 181 4.91 0.44 13.89
CA GLN A 181 6.19 0.15 14.56
C GLN A 181 7.26 -0.25 13.53
N SER A 182 6.90 -0.98 12.48
CA SER A 182 7.75 -1.33 11.34
C SER A 182 7.93 -0.19 10.32
N GLY A 183 7.23 0.94 10.49
CA GLY A 183 7.35 2.10 9.61
C GLY A 183 6.55 2.10 8.33
N VAL A 184 5.63 1.15 8.19
CA VAL A 184 4.74 0.95 7.05
C VAL A 184 3.49 1.86 7.15
N GLY A 185 3.62 3.04 7.77
CA GLY A 185 2.59 4.07 7.84
C GLY A 185 1.34 3.72 8.67
N GLY A 186 0.55 4.76 8.95
CA GLY A 186 -0.64 4.69 9.81
C GLY A 186 -1.93 4.37 9.04
N PRO A 187 -3.10 4.42 9.70
CA PRO A 187 -4.37 3.99 9.16
C PRO A 187 -4.99 5.19 8.42
N LEU A 188 -4.75 5.34 7.13
CA LEU A 188 -5.34 6.44 6.35
C LEU A 188 -5.95 5.93 5.05
N ALA A 189 -7.10 5.27 5.21
CA ALA A 189 -8.35 5.36 4.45
C ALA A 189 -9.09 4.00 4.52
N GLY A 190 -9.97 3.85 5.52
CA GLY A 190 -11.06 2.85 5.53
C GLY A 190 -10.71 1.39 5.73
N LEU A 191 -9.45 1.05 5.93
CA LEU A 191 -8.97 -0.29 6.27
C LEU A 191 -7.89 -0.16 7.35
N GLY A 192 -8.19 0.65 8.36
CA GLY A 192 -7.27 1.24 9.32
C GLY A 192 -7.94 1.43 10.66
#